data_AF-A0A6I4YU94-F1
#
_entry.id   AF-A0A6I4YU94-F1
#
_cell.length_a   1.000
_cell.length_b   1.000
_cell.length_c   1.000
_cell.angle_alpha   90.00
_cell.angle_beta   90.00
_cell.angle_gamma   90.00
#
_symmetry.space_group_name_H-M   'P 1'
#
loop_
_entity.id
_entity.type
_entity.pdbx_description
1 polymer ?
#
loop_
_entity_poly.entity_id
_entity_poly.type
_entity_poly.pdbx_seq_one_letter_code
_entity_poly.pdbx_strand_id
1 'polypeptide(L)'
;MPNNLYYVIVKAGQDPNKTREIIGWNRIDVPEDVEAILMPSMDDDHWPPMQQDYTPKALEDGKIVSYEPPPYVTPLPMQAQNALQTVQQKATMVAAMGETFGPNMRNYVQILQSIANGSDTTQTHLPTPPENPKQ
;
A
#
# COMPACT_ATOMS: atom_id res chain seq x y z
N MET A 1 7.74 -11.30 16.69
CA MET A 1 7.46 -10.34 17.79
C MET A 1 7.96 -8.98 17.33
N PRO A 2 7.25 -7.87 17.62
CA PRO A 2 7.74 -6.53 17.29
C PRO A 2 9.11 -6.28 17.92
N ASN A 3 10.03 -5.72 17.14
CA ASN A 3 11.34 -5.33 17.65
C ASN A 3 11.19 -3.98 18.35
N ASN A 4 11.43 -3.94 19.66
CA ASN A 4 11.37 -2.69 20.41
C ASN A 4 12.74 -2.03 20.44
N LEU A 5 12.80 -0.73 20.13
CA LEU A 5 14.01 0.09 20.31
C LEU A 5 13.89 0.91 21.59
N TYR A 6 14.91 0.80 22.44
CA TYR A 6 14.99 1.48 23.73
C TYR A 6 16.08 2.54 23.69
N TYR A 7 15.72 3.77 24.04
CA TYR A 7 16.63 4.91 24.10
C TYR A 7 16.68 5.47 25.52
N VAL A 8 17.86 5.88 25.96
CA VAL A 8 18.03 6.67 27.20
C VAL A 8 18.47 8.07 26.84
N ILE A 9 17.80 9.06 27.43
CA ILE A 9 18.11 10.47 27.26
C ILE A 9 19.04 10.84 28.42
N VAL A 10 20.25 11.25 28.09
CA VAL A 10 21.24 11.70 29.06
C VAL A 10 21.47 13.19 28.93
N LYS A 11 21.96 13.83 30.00
CA LYS A 11 22.28 15.26 29.96
C LYS A 11 23.40 15.52 28.94
N ALA A 12 23.22 16.54 28.10
CA ALA A 12 24.19 16.92 27.08
C ALA A 12 25.55 17.29 27.70
N GLY A 13 26.65 16.99 26.98
CA GLY A 13 28.02 17.31 27.40
C GLY A 13 28.67 16.33 28.39
N GLN A 14 28.00 15.23 28.76
CA GLN A 14 28.59 14.20 29.60
C GLN A 14 29.50 13.25 28.79
N ASP A 15 30.65 12.88 29.37
CA ASP A 15 31.61 11.94 28.78
C ASP A 15 30.93 10.57 28.52
N PRO A 16 30.89 10.08 27.27
CA PRO A 16 30.23 8.82 26.94
C PRO A 16 30.90 7.59 27.56
N ASN A 17 32.16 7.71 28.00
CA ASN A 17 32.93 6.62 28.62
C ASN A 17 32.80 6.57 30.15
N LYS A 18 31.99 7.46 30.75
CA LYS A 18 31.75 7.52 32.20
C LYS A 18 30.28 7.30 32.52
N THR A 19 29.98 7.15 33.81
CA THR A 19 28.60 7.16 34.30
C THR A 19 27.91 8.47 33.92
N ARG A 20 26.72 8.36 33.30
CA ARG A 20 25.91 9.48 32.82
C ARG A 20 24.57 9.54 33.56
N GLU A 21 24.06 10.75 33.74
CA GLU A 21 22.75 10.98 34.36
C GLU A 21 21.66 10.76 33.31
N ILE A 22 20.75 9.83 33.58
CA ILE A 22 19.56 9.60 32.75
C ILE A 22 18.50 10.62 33.17
N ILE A 23 18.12 11.50 32.25
CA ILE A 23 17.07 12.51 32.45
C ILE A 23 15.74 12.09 31.80
N GLY A 24 15.74 10.97 31.08
CA GLY A 24 14.54 10.38 30.50
C GLY A 24 14.84 9.10 29.73
N TRP A 25 13.79 8.46 29.23
CA TRP A 25 13.88 7.29 28.35
C TRP A 25 12.75 7.34 27.33
N ASN A 26 12.94 6.68 26.20
CA ASN A 26 11.90 6.53 25.19
C ASN A 26 11.90 5.11 24.63
N ARG A 27 10.73 4.65 24.20
CA ARG A 27 10.50 3.36 23.56
C ARG A 27 9.81 3.61 22.23
N ILE A 28 10.32 2.97 21.18
CA ILE A 28 9.66 2.95 19.87
C ILE A 28 9.29 1.49 19.58
N ASP A 29 8.00 1.25 19.37
CA ASP A 29 7.47 -0.05 18.96
C ASP A 29 7.64 -0.14 17.42
N VAL A 30 8.55 -0.99 16.94
CA VAL A 30 8.77 -1.18 15.49
C VAL A 30 7.92 -2.36 15.01
N PRO A 31 7.03 -2.15 14.02
CA PRO A 31 6.24 -3.22 13.43
C PRO A 31 7.10 -4.36 12.87
N GLU A 32 6.52 -5.56 12.77
CA GLU A 32 7.10 -6.62 11.94
C GLU A 32 7.20 -6.09 10.49
N ASP A 33 8.32 -6.40 9.81
CA ASP A 33 8.66 -5.97 8.44
C ASP A 33 9.10 -4.51 8.24
N VAL A 34 9.40 -3.78 9.32
CA VAL A 34 10.01 -2.44 9.25
C VAL A 34 11.35 -2.45 9.97
N GLU A 35 12.35 -1.76 9.41
CA GLU A 35 13.63 -1.50 10.07
C GLU A 35 13.78 -0.02 10.41
N ALA A 36 14.45 0.27 11.52
CA ALA A 36 14.84 1.63 11.87
C ALA A 36 16.35 1.78 11.67
N ILE A 37 16.76 2.89 11.03
CA ILE A 37 18.16 3.19 10.76
C ILE A 37 18.56 4.37 11.63
N LEU A 38 19.63 4.19 12.43
CA LEU A 38 20.24 5.28 13.17
C LEU A 38 20.96 6.20 12.18
N MET A 39 20.66 7.50 12.24
CA MET A 39 21.32 8.53 11.42
C MET A 39 22.29 9.36 12.28
N PRO A 40 23.53 8.89 12.53
CA PRO A 40 24.45 9.50 13.49
C PRO A 40 24.98 10.89 13.08
N SER A 41 24.87 11.26 11.80
CA SER A 41 25.30 12.56 11.26
C SER A 41 24.13 13.53 11.05
N MET A 42 22.93 13.18 11.52
CA MET A 42 21.76 14.05 11.46
C MET A 42 21.78 15.01 12.67
N ASP A 43 21.77 16.31 12.39
CA ASP A 43 21.67 17.36 13.41
C ASP A 43 20.32 18.11 13.30
N ASP A 44 20.08 19.04 14.23
CA ASP A 44 18.84 19.80 14.31
C ASP A 44 18.61 20.70 13.08
N ASP A 45 19.66 21.16 12.40
CA ASP A 45 19.57 22.02 11.22
C ASP A 45 19.19 21.22 9.95
N HIS A 46 19.57 19.94 9.90
CA HIS A 46 19.25 19.03 8.79
C HIS A 46 18.00 18.20 9.04
N TRP A 47 17.52 18.11 10.29
CA TRP A 47 16.27 17.43 10.61
C TRP A 47 15.07 18.20 10.04
N PRO A 48 14.13 17.54 9.32
CA PRO A 48 12.95 18.24 8.83
C PRO A 48 12.14 18.81 10.01
N PRO A 49 11.55 20.01 9.87
CA PRO A 49 10.72 20.60 10.92
C PRO A 49 9.60 19.63 11.30
N MET A 50 9.19 19.62 12.57
CA MET A 50 8.12 18.74 13.11
C MET A 50 6.73 18.96 12.47
N GLN A 51 6.61 19.71 11.38
CA GLN A 51 5.41 19.72 10.56
C GLN A 51 5.20 18.33 9.94
N GLN A 52 3.94 17.90 9.89
CA GLN A 52 3.56 16.68 9.19
C GLN A 52 3.75 16.89 7.68
N ASP A 53 4.95 16.55 7.20
CA ASP A 53 5.25 16.43 5.79
C ASP A 53 4.99 14.98 5.37
N TYR A 54 3.88 14.76 4.66
CA TYR A 54 3.47 13.45 4.14
C TYR A 54 4.08 13.15 2.75
N THR A 55 4.98 14.01 2.25
CA THR A 55 5.66 13.70 0.99
C THR A 55 6.53 12.45 1.16
N PRO A 56 6.46 11.47 0.24
CA PRO A 56 7.31 10.30 0.32
C PRO A 56 8.78 10.70 0.20
N LYS A 57 9.63 10.05 1.00
CA LYS A 57 11.08 10.28 1.03
C LYS A 57 11.81 8.94 1.03
N ALA A 58 13.07 8.95 0.59
CA ALA A 58 13.96 7.80 0.63
C ALA A 58 15.25 8.15 1.37
N LEU A 59 15.94 7.13 1.88
CA LEU A 59 17.29 7.24 2.42
C LEU A 59 18.28 6.81 1.33
N GLU A 60 19.14 7.73 0.89
CA GLU A 60 20.19 7.48 -0.11
C GLU A 60 21.51 8.03 0.44
N ASP A 61 22.53 7.18 0.57
CA ASP A 61 23.86 7.53 1.13
C ASP A 61 23.80 8.33 2.45
N GLY A 62 22.88 7.96 3.34
CA GLY A 62 22.71 8.63 4.64
C GLY A 62 21.98 9.97 4.59
N LYS A 63 21.40 10.34 3.43
CA LYS A 63 20.64 11.58 3.24
C LYS A 63 19.17 11.28 2.94
N ILE A 64 18.30 12.16 3.39
CA ILE A 64 16.87 12.12 3.08
C ILE A 64 16.66 12.82 1.72
N VAL A 65 16.17 12.08 0.72
CA VAL A 65 15.90 12.57 -0.64
C VAL A 65 14.41 12.43 -0.99
N SER A 66 13.95 13.15 -2.02
CA SER A 66 12.60 12.99 -2.57
C SER A 66 12.43 11.59 -3.15
N TYR A 67 11.28 10.97 -2.92
CA TYR A 67 10.97 9.65 -3.45
C TYR A 67 9.66 9.68 -4.23
N GLU A 68 9.68 9.20 -5.47
CA GLU A 68 8.49 8.90 -6.25
C GLU A 68 8.22 7.39 -6.15
N PRO A 69 7.24 6.97 -5.31
CA PRO A 69 6.90 5.55 -5.24
C PRO A 69 6.42 5.05 -6.60
N PRO A 70 6.74 3.79 -6.96
CA PRO A 70 6.24 3.22 -8.20
C PRO A 70 4.70 3.30 -8.22
N PRO A 71 4.10 3.53 -9.39
CA PRO A 71 2.65 3.63 -9.50
C PRO A 71 2.02 2.35 -8.95
N TYR A 72 1.09 2.52 -8.02
CA TYR A 72 0.32 1.39 -7.50
C TYR A 72 -0.52 0.81 -8.64
N VAL A 73 -0.19 -0.42 -9.05
CA VAL A 73 -1.01 -1.17 -10.01
C VAL A 73 -2.00 -2.01 -9.21
N THR A 74 -3.28 -1.67 -9.31
CA THR A 74 -4.35 -2.48 -8.70
C THR A 74 -4.21 -3.93 -9.18
N PRO A 75 -4.13 -4.92 -8.28
CA PRO A 75 -4.05 -6.32 -8.68
C PRO A 75 -5.20 -6.73 -9.61
N LEU A 76 -4.89 -7.52 -10.64
CA LEU A 76 -5.89 -7.96 -11.63
C LEU A 76 -7.16 -8.59 -11.01
N PRO A 77 -7.07 -9.40 -9.93
CA PRO A 77 -8.26 -9.90 -9.23
C PRO A 77 -9.15 -8.78 -8.64
N MET A 78 -8.55 -7.72 -8.07
CA MET A 78 -9.31 -6.58 -7.57
C MET A 78 -9.97 -5.80 -8.71
N GLN A 79 -9.27 -5.64 -9.85
CA GLN A 79 -9.87 -5.02 -11.04
C GLN A 79 -11.08 -5.83 -11.52
N ALA A 80 -10.99 -7.16 -11.52
CA ALA A 80 -12.08 -8.04 -11.92
C ALA A 80 -13.27 -7.97 -10.96
N GLN A 81 -13.04 -7.88 -9.65
CA GLN A 81 -14.10 -7.65 -8.65
C GLN A 81 -14.84 -6.34 -8.90
N ASN A 82 -14.12 -5.25 -9.19
CA ASN A 82 -14.73 -3.97 -9.54
C ASN A 82 -15.58 -4.08 -10.82
N ALA A 83 -15.06 -4.77 -11.85
CA ALA A 83 -15.80 -5.02 -13.08
C ALA A 83 -17.08 -5.85 -12.83
N LEU A 84 -17.03 -6.87 -11.97
CA LEU A 84 -18.19 -7.67 -11.58
C LEU A 84 -19.28 -6.83 -10.90
N GLN A 85 -18.92 -5.82 -10.10
CA GLN A 85 -19.89 -4.88 -9.53
C GLN A 85 -20.61 -4.09 -10.63
N THR A 86 -19.89 -3.62 -11.64
CA THR A 86 -20.50 -2.97 -12.82
C THR A 86 -21.41 -3.94 -13.59
N VAL A 87 -21.01 -5.21 -13.72
CA VAL A 87 -21.86 -6.22 -14.35
C VAL A 87 -23.15 -6.44 -13.55
N GLN A 88 -23.07 -6.48 -12.22
CA GLN A 88 -24.24 -6.65 -11.37
C GLN A 88 -25.27 -5.54 -11.59
N GLN A 89 -24.82 -4.29 -11.76
CA GLN A 89 -25.72 -3.17 -12.08
C GLN A 89 -26.42 -3.36 -13.44
N LYS A 90 -25.67 -3.78 -14.46
CA LYS A 90 -26.24 -4.11 -15.79
C LYS A 90 -27.22 -5.29 -15.70
N ALA A 91 -26.94 -6.29 -14.88
CA ALA A 91 -27.79 -7.46 -14.70
C ALA A 91 -29.15 -7.06 -14.13
N THR A 92 -29.17 -6.17 -13.13
CA THR A 92 -30.41 -5.62 -12.57
C THR A 92 -31.23 -4.87 -13.62
N MET A 93 -30.60 -4.08 -14.48
CA MET A 93 -31.30 -3.36 -15.56
C MET A 93 -31.90 -4.33 -16.59
N VAL A 94 -31.11 -5.32 -17.04
CA VAL A 94 -31.56 -6.33 -18.02
C VAL A 94 -32.70 -7.17 -17.43
N ALA A 95 -32.61 -7.57 -16.16
CA ALA A 95 -33.66 -8.31 -15.47
C ALA A 95 -34.94 -7.46 -15.30
N ALA A 96 -34.82 -6.16 -15.02
CA ALA A 96 -35.97 -5.25 -14.95
C ALA A 96 -36.70 -5.11 -16.29
N MET A 97 -36.00 -5.35 -17.41
CA MET A 97 -36.59 -5.41 -18.75
C MET A 97 -37.19 -6.79 -19.10
N GLY A 98 -37.14 -7.77 -18.19
CA GLY A 98 -37.60 -9.14 -18.44
C GLY A 98 -36.64 -9.96 -19.32
N GLU A 99 -35.39 -9.50 -19.46
CA GLU A 99 -34.39 -10.13 -20.31
C GLU A 99 -33.28 -10.79 -19.50
N THR A 100 -32.39 -11.50 -20.18
CA THR A 100 -31.20 -12.13 -19.57
C THR A 100 -29.96 -11.80 -20.39
N PHE A 101 -28.78 -11.97 -19.78
CA PHE A 101 -27.52 -11.76 -20.48
C PHE A 101 -27.32 -12.74 -21.63
N GLY A 102 -26.88 -12.19 -22.75
CA GLY A 102 -26.46 -12.95 -23.92
C GLY A 102 -25.25 -13.84 -23.64
N PRO A 103 -24.93 -14.77 -24.57
CA PRO A 103 -23.79 -15.68 -24.42
C PRO A 103 -22.46 -14.93 -24.25
N ASN A 104 -22.23 -13.80 -24.94
CA ASN A 104 -20.98 -13.07 -24.83
C ASN A 104 -20.80 -12.42 -23.45
N MET A 105 -21.88 -11.84 -22.91
CA MET A 105 -21.86 -11.27 -21.57
C MET A 105 -21.70 -12.33 -20.48
N ARG A 106 -22.31 -13.51 -20.64
CA ARG A 106 -22.09 -14.65 -19.72
C ARG A 106 -20.65 -15.15 -19.75
N ASN A 107 -20.05 -15.29 -20.94
CA ASN A 107 -18.64 -15.66 -21.07
C ASN A 107 -17.72 -14.62 -20.42
N TYR A 108 -17.99 -13.33 -20.65
CA TYR A 108 -17.27 -12.23 -19.99
C TYR A 108 -17.34 -12.32 -18.47
N VAL A 109 -18.53 -12.58 -17.89
CA VAL A 109 -18.71 -12.77 -16.44
C VAL A 109 -17.91 -13.94 -15.92
N GLN A 110 -17.89 -15.07 -16.63
CA GLN A 110 -17.13 -16.24 -16.23
C GLN A 110 -15.63 -15.96 -16.18
N ILE A 111 -15.09 -15.25 -17.18
CA ILE A 111 -13.68 -14.84 -17.21
C ILE A 111 -13.38 -13.87 -16.05
N LEU A 112 -14.26 -12.92 -15.78
CA LEU A 112 -14.07 -12.04 -14.62
C LEU A 112 -14.09 -12.80 -13.30
N GLN A 113 -14.95 -13.81 -13.14
CA GLN A 113 -15.00 -14.65 -11.95
C GLN A 113 -13.73 -15.47 -11.78
N SER A 114 -13.18 -16.03 -12.86
CA SER A 114 -11.94 -16.81 -12.81
C SER A 114 -10.72 -15.95 -12.51
N ILE A 115 -10.70 -14.70 -12.98
CA ILE A 115 -9.65 -13.74 -12.62
C ILE A 115 -9.82 -13.28 -11.16
N ALA A 116 -11.04 -12.95 -10.74
CA ALA A 116 -11.34 -12.41 -9.41
C ALA A 116 -11.04 -13.39 -8.27
N ASN A 117 -11.21 -14.69 -8.51
CA ASN A 117 -10.90 -15.74 -7.53
C ASN A 117 -9.47 -16.28 -7.63
N GLY A 118 -8.66 -15.78 -8.59
CA GLY A 118 -7.28 -16.20 -8.81
C GLY A 118 -7.11 -17.57 -9.49
N SER A 119 -8.18 -18.17 -10.03
CA SER A 119 -8.09 -19.43 -10.78
C SER A 119 -7.54 -19.25 -12.19
N ASP A 120 -7.72 -18.08 -12.80
CA ASP A 120 -7.07 -17.70 -14.05
C ASP A 120 -5.80 -16.89 -13.76
N THR A 121 -4.65 -17.53 -13.99
CA THR A 121 -3.31 -16.94 -13.85
C THR A 121 -2.66 -16.62 -15.19
N THR A 122 -3.38 -16.86 -16.30
CA THR A 122 -2.86 -16.67 -17.65
C THR A 122 -3.15 -15.28 -18.20
N GLN A 123 -4.21 -14.64 -17.71
CA GLN A 123 -4.60 -13.30 -18.09
C GLN A 123 -3.67 -12.26 -17.47
N THR A 124 -3.17 -11.33 -18.30
CA THR A 124 -2.37 -10.19 -17.85
C THR A 124 -3.18 -8.89 -17.82
N HIS A 125 -4.38 -8.89 -18.40
CA HIS A 125 -5.29 -7.75 -18.47
C HIS A 125 -6.74 -8.19 -18.32
N LEU A 126 -7.63 -7.25 -17.99
CA LEU A 126 -9.06 -7.53 -18.01
C LEU A 126 -9.54 -7.70 -19.46
N PRO A 127 -10.47 -8.64 -19.71
CA PRO A 127 -11.15 -8.72 -20.99
C PRO A 127 -11.94 -7.44 -21.27
N THR A 128 -12.12 -7.10 -22.54
CA THR A 128 -12.98 -5.98 -22.94
C THR A 128 -14.45 -6.35 -22.71
N PRO A 129 -15.26 -5.50 -22.07
CA PRO A 129 -16.68 -5.76 -21.88
C PRO A 129 -17.42 -5.75 -23.22
N PRO A 130 -18.43 -6.62 -23.42
CA PRO A 130 -19.32 -6.54 -24.57
C PRO A 130 -20.07 -5.20 -24.62
N GLU A 131 -20.20 -4.62 -25.81
CA GLU A 131 -20.94 -3.37 -26.03
C GLU A 131 -22.44 -3.54 -25.73
N ASN A 132 -22.99 -4.72 -26.04
CA ASN A 132 -24.38 -5.06 -25.79
C ASN A 132 -24.49 -6.24 -24.82
N PRO A 133 -25.13 -6.08 -23.63
CA PRO A 133 -25.27 -7.16 -22.65
C PRO A 133 -26.18 -8.31 -23.11
N LYS A 134 -26.90 -8.15 -24.22
CA LYS A 134 -27.87 -9.11 -24.77
C LYS A 134 -27.30 -9.96 -25.91
N GLN A 135 -26.18 -9.54 -26.49
CA GLN A 135 -25.46 -10.29 -27.53
C GLN A 135 -24.57 -11.37 -26.91
#